data_AF-A0A1D6H2X1-F1
#
_entry.id   AF-A0A1D6H2X1-F1
#
_cell.length_a   1.000
_cell.length_b   1.000
_cell.length_c   1.000
_cell.angle_alpha   90.00
_cell.angle_beta   90.00
_cell.angle_gamma   90.00
#
_symmetry.space_group_name_H-M   'P 1'
#
loop_
_entity.id
_entity.type
_entity.pdbx_description
1 polymer ?
#
loop_
_entity_poly.entity_id
_entity_poly.type
_entity_poly.pdbx_seq_one_letter_code
_entity_poly.pdbx_strand_id
1 'polypeptide(L)'
;MERTYKLLGEDVHGWFSLDFTAEQLVQNITLIQNIFSRPSTFDDSLGMYTLDDVVELHPPQIWLNVQYNSFFLEHKLSSEDYILELPKDSLSYISSPEVEFLKSLAGKLKKAKTKLIFRFLNENVEEPSTKKTYGELLKDLKSIKAFAAGILVPKTYIWPLKKDQYLAPSTSLVKDAHALGLEVYASGFANDIVLSYNYSYDPSEEYLQFMDNPDFSVDGVLTDFPSTASGAVACLAHSKGNPLPPPGKDTRPLIITHNGASGVFPGSTDLAYQQAIKDAADIIDCTVQMSKDGTAFCKHSADISSSTTASVAFASKASTVHEIQNKSGIFSFDLSWSEIATLKRRHVKKSCSEECRQADDFARILRLGQGQQHHRYTDRNRACFLPRQERDRRGGGGVQRADQGGLRQGDQAAGVHPVR
;
A
#
# COMPACT_ATOMS: atom_id res chain seq x y z
N MET A 1 -21.23 35.18 -10.67
CA MET A 1 -21.07 35.31 -12.13
C MET A 1 -19.78 34.61 -12.48
N GLU A 2 -19.74 33.90 -13.61
CA GLU A 2 -18.50 33.32 -14.11
C GLU A 2 -17.55 34.41 -14.59
N ARG A 3 -16.27 34.20 -14.36
CA ARG A 3 -15.17 35.07 -14.79
C ARG A 3 -14.07 34.26 -15.44
N THR A 4 -13.14 34.96 -16.05
CA THR A 4 -11.91 34.36 -16.57
C THR A 4 -10.72 34.99 -15.87
N TYR A 5 -9.89 34.16 -15.24
CA TYR A 5 -8.64 34.56 -14.62
C TYR A 5 -7.47 33.78 -15.20
N LYS A 6 -6.28 34.37 -15.16
CA LYS A 6 -5.05 33.70 -15.54
C LYS A 6 -4.48 32.97 -14.32
N LEU A 7 -4.52 31.64 -14.32
CA LEU A 7 -3.97 30.79 -13.27
C LEU A 7 -2.82 29.96 -13.83
N LEU A 8 -1.64 30.08 -13.24
CA LEU A 8 -0.43 29.35 -13.66
C LEU A 8 -0.11 29.51 -15.16
N GLY A 9 -0.47 30.66 -15.75
CA GLY A 9 -0.24 30.97 -17.17
C GLY A 9 -1.40 30.65 -18.11
N GLU A 10 -2.39 29.87 -17.65
CA GLU A 10 -3.56 29.44 -18.43
C GLU A 10 -4.78 30.30 -18.11
N ASP A 11 -5.59 30.60 -19.12
CA ASP A 11 -6.88 31.26 -18.93
C ASP A 11 -7.92 30.24 -18.45
N VAL A 12 -8.39 30.41 -17.22
CA VAL A 12 -9.37 29.54 -16.57
C VAL A 12 -10.70 30.29 -16.47
N HIS A 13 -11.76 29.72 -17.03
CA HIS A 13 -13.12 30.26 -16.96
C HIS A 13 -13.95 29.49 -15.92
N GLY A 14 -14.65 30.19 -15.04
CA GLY A 14 -15.50 29.56 -14.04
C GLY A 14 -15.87 30.47 -12.87
N TRP A 15 -16.22 29.84 -11.75
CA TRP A 15 -16.58 30.50 -10.50
C TRP A 15 -15.38 30.52 -9.55
N PHE A 16 -14.96 31.70 -9.11
CA PHE A 16 -13.79 31.88 -8.27
C PHE A 16 -14.17 32.41 -6.90
N SER A 17 -13.57 31.87 -5.84
CA SER A 17 -13.87 32.27 -4.46
C SER A 17 -13.61 33.75 -4.21
N LEU A 18 -12.66 34.37 -4.91
CA LEU A 18 -12.35 35.81 -4.76
C LEU A 18 -13.46 36.76 -5.23
N ASP A 19 -14.43 36.25 -5.98
CA ASP A 19 -15.56 37.04 -6.47
C ASP A 19 -16.71 37.14 -5.45
N PHE A 20 -16.55 36.50 -4.28
CA PHE A 20 -17.55 36.41 -3.23
C PHE A 20 -16.98 36.82 -1.89
N THR A 21 -17.84 37.37 -1.02
CA THR A 21 -17.48 37.60 0.38
C THR A 21 -17.51 36.28 1.16
N ALA A 22 -16.77 36.20 2.27
CA ALA A 22 -16.84 35.06 3.17
C ALA A 22 -18.29 34.79 3.65
N GLU A 23 -19.08 35.84 3.89
CA GLU A 23 -20.50 35.71 4.26
C GLU A 23 -21.32 35.05 3.14
N GLN A 24 -21.14 35.46 1.89
CA GLN A 24 -21.82 34.84 0.74
C GLN A 24 -21.41 33.37 0.57
N LEU A 25 -20.14 33.06 0.77
CA LEU A 25 -19.62 31.71 0.69
C LEU A 25 -20.20 30.83 1.82
N VAL A 26 -20.10 31.27 3.07
CA VAL A 26 -20.48 30.45 4.23
C VAL A 26 -21.99 30.29 4.38
N GLN A 27 -22.79 31.33 4.10
CA GLN A 27 -24.24 31.29 4.33
C GLN A 27 -25.03 30.71 3.15
N ASN A 28 -24.56 30.88 1.90
CA ASN A 28 -25.37 30.59 0.72
C ASN A 28 -24.88 29.39 -0.09
N ILE A 29 -23.73 28.79 0.25
CA ILE A 29 -23.13 27.70 -0.52
C ILE A 29 -22.96 26.47 0.35
N THR A 30 -23.48 25.35 -0.15
CA THR A 30 -23.29 24.01 0.40
C THR A 30 -22.29 23.22 -0.43
N LEU A 31 -21.63 22.27 0.21
CA LEU A 31 -20.68 21.38 -0.41
C LEU A 31 -21.38 20.16 -1.01
N ILE A 32 -20.80 19.64 -2.10
CA ILE A 32 -21.22 18.40 -2.76
C ILE A 32 -20.01 17.47 -2.94
N GLN A 33 -20.26 16.17 -2.96
CA GLN A 33 -19.25 15.17 -3.27
C GLN A 33 -18.92 15.18 -4.77
N ASN A 34 -17.71 15.60 -5.12
CA ASN A 34 -17.27 15.69 -6.52
C ASN A 34 -16.62 14.40 -7.06
N ILE A 35 -16.43 13.37 -6.22
CA ILE A 35 -15.87 12.08 -6.62
C ILE A 35 -17.01 11.06 -6.75
N PHE A 36 -17.27 10.62 -7.97
CA PHE A 36 -18.41 9.76 -8.31
C PHE A 36 -18.45 8.41 -7.55
N SER A 37 -17.29 7.87 -7.14
CA SER A 37 -17.20 6.64 -6.35
C SER A 37 -17.58 6.82 -4.88
N ARG A 38 -17.76 8.06 -4.40
CA ARG A 38 -17.98 8.37 -2.99
C ARG A 38 -19.46 8.70 -2.72
N PRO A 39 -19.97 8.42 -1.50
CA PRO A 39 -21.38 8.66 -1.18
C PRO A 39 -21.74 10.16 -1.25
N SER A 40 -22.86 10.46 -1.91
CA SER A 40 -23.48 11.79 -1.96
C SER A 40 -24.47 12.06 -0.81
N THR A 41 -24.44 11.24 0.24
CA THR A 41 -25.42 11.27 1.35
C THR A 41 -25.48 12.63 2.07
N PHE A 42 -24.42 13.43 1.98
CA PHE A 42 -24.33 14.75 2.63
C PHE A 42 -24.31 15.91 1.65
N ASP A 43 -24.55 15.66 0.36
CA ASP A 43 -24.64 16.73 -0.63
C ASP A 43 -25.74 17.71 -0.21
N ASP A 44 -25.45 19.00 -0.40
CA ASP A 44 -26.36 20.12 -0.08
C ASP A 44 -26.72 20.27 1.42
N SER A 45 -26.01 19.59 2.31
CA SER A 45 -26.30 19.63 3.77
C SER A 45 -25.24 20.33 4.62
N LEU A 46 -24.01 20.47 4.11
CA LEU A 46 -22.86 21.01 4.88
C LEU A 46 -22.31 22.27 4.21
N GLY A 47 -22.06 23.31 5.03
CA GLY A 47 -21.41 24.55 4.61
C GLY A 47 -19.88 24.47 4.64
N MET A 48 -19.23 25.55 4.21
CA MET A 48 -17.78 25.71 4.29
C MET A 48 -17.32 26.12 5.69
N TYR A 49 -16.13 25.66 6.08
CA TYR A 49 -15.45 26.04 7.32
C TYR A 49 -14.30 26.99 7.00
N THR A 50 -14.12 28.00 7.86
CA THR A 50 -12.95 28.88 7.85
C THR A 50 -11.76 28.20 8.54
N LEU A 51 -10.56 28.79 8.43
CA LEU A 51 -9.41 28.28 9.17
C LEU A 51 -9.58 28.43 10.68
N ASP A 52 -10.22 29.52 11.13
CA ASP A 52 -10.51 29.75 12.55
C ASP A 52 -11.43 28.66 13.10
N ASP A 53 -12.48 28.29 12.36
CA ASP A 53 -13.36 27.18 12.75
C ASP A 53 -12.58 25.85 12.90
N VAL A 54 -11.61 25.58 12.04
CA VAL A 54 -10.76 24.38 12.11
C VAL A 54 -9.82 24.42 13.32
N VAL A 55 -9.26 25.60 13.65
CA VAL A 55 -8.44 25.77 14.86
C VAL A 55 -9.28 25.54 16.11
N GLU A 56 -10.53 26.00 16.12
CA GLU A 56 -11.48 25.79 17.23
C GLU A 56 -11.88 24.32 17.43
N LEU A 57 -11.65 23.44 16.45
CA LEU A 57 -11.79 21.99 16.65
C LEU A 57 -10.67 21.38 17.52
N HIS A 58 -9.64 22.15 17.85
CA HIS A 58 -8.48 21.74 18.65
C HIS A 58 -7.85 20.40 18.19
N PRO A 59 -7.54 20.21 16.89
CA PRO A 59 -6.86 19.01 16.44
C PRO A 59 -5.44 18.93 17.05
N PRO A 60 -4.86 17.73 17.20
CA PRO A 60 -3.52 17.58 17.76
C PRO A 60 -2.45 18.39 17.04
N GLN A 61 -2.57 18.50 15.71
CA GLN A 61 -1.70 19.28 14.84
C GLN A 61 -2.49 19.75 13.60
N ILE A 62 -2.13 20.90 13.05
CA ILE A 62 -2.71 21.43 11.80
C ILE A 62 -1.66 21.48 10.71
N TRP A 63 -2.02 21.00 9.52
CA TRP A 63 -1.28 21.14 8.28
C TRP A 63 -2.04 22.05 7.31
N LEU A 64 -1.53 23.25 7.08
CA LEU A 64 -2.13 24.21 6.16
C LEU A 64 -1.49 24.11 4.77
N ASN A 65 -2.29 23.92 3.72
CA ASN A 65 -1.81 23.89 2.35
C ASN A 65 -2.26 25.14 1.58
N VAL A 66 -1.32 26.06 1.32
CA VAL A 66 -1.54 27.31 0.60
C VAL A 66 -1.31 27.08 -0.90
N GLN A 67 -2.29 27.45 -1.72
CA GLN A 67 -2.22 27.33 -3.19
C GLN A 67 -2.59 28.65 -3.84
N TYR A 68 -2.00 28.95 -5.00
CA TYR A 68 -2.28 30.14 -5.79
C TYR A 68 -2.00 31.46 -5.04
N ASN A 69 -0.99 31.49 -4.18
CA ASN A 69 -0.62 32.67 -3.41
C ASN A 69 -0.25 33.85 -4.31
N SER A 70 0.52 33.65 -5.37
CA SER A 70 0.86 34.71 -6.32
C SER A 70 -0.38 35.35 -6.94
N PHE A 71 -1.38 34.52 -7.28
CA PHE A 71 -2.66 34.97 -7.81
C PHE A 71 -3.45 35.80 -6.78
N PHE A 72 -3.57 35.32 -5.53
CA PHE A 72 -4.23 36.11 -4.48
C PHE A 72 -3.51 37.45 -4.23
N LEU A 73 -2.17 37.46 -4.26
CA LEU A 73 -1.39 38.69 -4.10
C LEU A 73 -1.64 39.71 -5.23
N GLU A 74 -1.76 39.26 -6.48
CA GLU A 74 -2.15 40.12 -7.62
C GLU A 74 -3.52 40.77 -7.40
N HIS A 75 -4.40 40.10 -6.65
CA HIS A 75 -5.72 40.58 -6.24
C HIS A 75 -5.72 41.27 -4.86
N LYS A 76 -4.55 41.65 -4.33
CA LYS A 76 -4.38 42.36 -3.05
C LYS A 76 -4.85 41.57 -1.82
N LEU A 77 -4.81 40.24 -1.91
CA LEU A 77 -5.10 39.31 -0.80
C LEU A 77 -3.82 38.56 -0.43
N SER A 78 -3.43 38.59 0.84
CA SER A 78 -2.18 38.01 1.32
C SER A 78 -2.46 36.85 2.25
N SER A 79 -2.26 35.62 1.75
CA SER A 79 -2.31 34.43 2.61
C SER A 79 -1.21 34.47 3.68
N GLU A 80 -0.08 35.09 3.35
CA GLU A 80 1.04 35.25 4.26
C GLU A 80 0.71 36.13 5.46
N ASP A 81 0.08 37.30 5.23
CA ASP A 81 -0.26 38.21 6.33
C ASP A 81 -1.28 37.58 7.27
N TYR A 82 -2.29 36.90 6.72
CA TYR A 82 -3.27 36.15 7.52
C TYR A 82 -2.60 35.07 8.39
N ILE A 83 -1.67 34.29 7.82
CA ILE A 83 -0.93 33.26 8.58
C ILE A 83 -0.12 33.87 9.73
N LEU A 84 0.45 35.06 9.54
CA LEU A 84 1.26 35.74 10.56
C LEU A 84 0.43 36.34 11.69
N GLU A 85 -0.86 36.60 11.45
CA GLU A 85 -1.82 37.08 12.45
C GLU A 85 -2.37 35.96 13.33
N LEU A 86 -2.29 34.70 12.89
CA LEU A 86 -2.70 33.55 13.69
C LEU A 86 -1.89 33.45 14.99
N PRO A 87 -2.48 32.90 16.07
CA PRO A 87 -1.75 32.65 17.30
C PRO A 87 -0.49 31.81 17.03
N LYS A 88 0.58 32.11 17.78
CA LYS A 88 1.83 31.36 17.67
C LYS A 88 1.57 29.88 17.95
N ASP A 89 2.23 29.03 17.17
CA ASP A 89 2.14 27.57 17.27
C ASP A 89 0.75 26.98 16.93
N SER A 90 -0.19 27.76 16.36
CA SER A 90 -1.47 27.23 15.83
C SER A 90 -1.28 26.26 14.67
N LEU A 91 -0.18 26.38 13.91
CA LEU A 91 0.12 25.57 12.73
C LEU A 91 1.41 24.78 12.93
N SER A 92 1.33 23.46 12.79
CA SER A 92 2.51 22.58 12.83
C SER A 92 3.21 22.52 11.47
N TYR A 93 2.44 22.57 10.39
CA TYR A 93 2.96 22.47 9.03
C TYR A 93 2.30 23.49 8.11
N ILE A 94 3.09 24.07 7.21
CA ILE A 94 2.59 24.88 6.09
C ILE A 94 3.23 24.34 4.82
N SER A 95 2.40 23.95 3.86
CA SER A 95 2.84 23.54 2.53
C SER A 95 2.39 24.50 1.45
N SER A 96 3.19 24.62 0.39
CA SER A 96 2.82 25.35 -0.81
C SER A 96 3.60 24.82 -2.01
N PRO A 97 3.01 24.85 -3.22
CA PRO A 97 3.72 24.56 -4.45
C PRO A 97 4.55 25.76 -4.96
N GLU A 98 4.42 26.95 -4.35
CA GLU A 98 5.10 28.17 -4.81
C GLU A 98 6.38 28.46 -4.01
N VAL A 99 7.50 28.54 -4.71
CA VAL A 99 8.84 28.68 -4.11
C VAL A 99 9.01 30.02 -3.40
N GLU A 100 8.62 31.12 -4.04
CA GLU A 100 8.79 32.46 -3.45
C GLU A 100 7.90 32.69 -2.23
N PHE A 101 6.71 32.09 -2.19
CA PHE A 101 5.85 32.12 -1.00
C PHE A 101 6.57 31.47 0.20
N LEU A 102 7.09 30.25 0.03
CA LEU A 102 7.78 29.56 1.12
C LEU A 102 9.06 30.29 1.56
N LYS A 103 9.83 30.84 0.62
CA LYS A 103 11.03 31.65 0.95
C LYS A 103 10.68 32.90 1.75
N SER A 104 9.64 33.64 1.33
CA SER A 104 9.15 34.83 2.04
C SER A 104 8.75 34.47 3.47
N LEU A 105 7.92 33.44 3.61
CA LEU A 105 7.42 32.99 4.91
C LEU A 105 8.53 32.41 5.82
N ALA A 106 9.50 31.69 5.27
CA ALA A 106 10.67 31.19 6.01
C ALA A 106 11.45 32.33 6.67
N GLY A 107 11.55 33.49 6.01
CA GLY A 107 12.18 34.69 6.55
C GLY A 107 11.46 35.23 7.79
N LYS A 108 10.13 35.10 7.84
CA LYS A 108 9.27 35.68 8.88
C LYS A 108 8.96 34.71 10.02
N LEU A 109 8.94 33.40 9.77
CA LEU A 109 8.64 32.36 10.76
C LEU A 109 9.86 31.78 11.50
N LYS A 110 11.03 32.43 11.47
CA LYS A 110 12.31 31.90 12.04
C LYS A 110 12.26 31.40 13.49
N LYS A 111 11.29 31.82 14.29
CA LYS A 111 11.12 31.43 15.71
C LYS A 111 9.93 30.49 15.96
N ALA A 112 9.11 30.22 14.93
CA ALA A 112 7.97 29.32 15.05
C ALA A 112 8.45 27.86 14.95
N LYS A 113 7.70 26.94 15.57
CA LYS A 113 7.94 25.49 15.43
C LYS A 113 7.38 24.92 14.12
N THR A 114 6.75 25.76 13.30
CA THR A 114 6.10 25.37 12.05
C THR A 114 7.10 24.88 11.02
N LYS A 115 6.84 23.71 10.44
CA LYS A 115 7.62 23.14 9.35
C LYS A 115 7.09 23.60 8.00
N LEU A 116 7.97 24.15 7.17
CA LEU A 116 7.64 24.54 5.80
C LEU A 116 7.90 23.37 4.86
N ILE A 117 6.90 23.02 4.05
CA ILE A 117 6.93 21.83 3.19
C ILE A 117 6.72 22.24 1.74
N PHE A 118 7.69 21.97 0.88
CA PHE A 118 7.54 22.25 -0.55
C PHE A 118 6.69 21.18 -1.23
N ARG A 119 5.54 21.56 -1.79
CA ARG A 119 4.60 20.63 -2.42
C ARG A 119 4.88 20.52 -3.92
N PHE A 120 5.25 19.34 -4.37
CA PHE A 120 5.37 19.05 -5.78
C PHE A 120 3.98 18.81 -6.40
N LEU A 121 3.77 19.37 -7.60
CA LEU A 121 2.65 19.01 -8.47
C LEU A 121 3.12 17.94 -9.47
N ASN A 122 2.49 17.87 -10.65
CA ASN A 122 2.94 16.95 -11.69
C ASN A 122 4.28 17.42 -12.31
N GLU A 123 5.08 16.48 -12.80
CA GLU A 123 6.46 16.73 -13.27
C GLU A 123 6.57 17.77 -14.38
N ASN A 124 5.53 17.89 -15.22
CA ASN A 124 5.51 18.78 -16.38
C ASN A 124 4.89 20.15 -16.08
N VAL A 125 4.35 20.36 -14.88
CA VAL A 125 3.77 21.65 -14.50
C VAL A 125 4.92 22.60 -14.13
N GLU A 126 4.84 23.83 -14.59
CA GLU A 126 5.81 24.87 -14.25
C GLU A 126 5.48 25.49 -12.89
N GLU A 127 6.51 25.70 -12.08
CA GLU A 127 6.39 26.49 -10.88
C GLU A 127 6.44 28.00 -11.25
N PRO A 128 5.48 28.83 -10.77
CA PRO A 128 5.26 30.16 -11.31
C PRO A 128 6.44 31.11 -11.22
N SER A 129 7.25 31.00 -10.16
CA SER A 129 8.30 31.96 -9.84
C SER A 129 9.64 31.62 -10.48
N THR A 130 9.97 30.34 -10.59
CA THR A 130 11.22 29.83 -11.15
C THR A 130 11.13 29.54 -12.64
N LYS A 131 9.92 29.38 -13.19
CA LYS A 131 9.66 28.94 -14.58
C LYS A 131 10.32 27.61 -14.93
N LYS A 132 10.63 26.81 -13.92
CA LYS A 132 11.11 25.43 -14.07
C LYS A 132 9.96 24.47 -13.80
N THR A 133 10.01 23.30 -14.42
CA THR A 133 9.01 22.28 -14.10
C THR A 133 9.28 21.66 -12.71
N TYR A 134 8.25 21.12 -12.06
CA TYR A 134 8.45 20.39 -10.80
C TYR A 134 9.41 19.19 -10.96
N GLY A 135 9.46 18.56 -12.13
CA GLY A 135 10.44 17.50 -12.43
C GLY A 135 11.88 18.02 -12.50
N GLU A 136 12.09 19.26 -12.96
CA GLU A 136 13.40 19.91 -12.94
C GLU A 136 13.80 20.35 -11.53
N LEU A 137 12.86 20.91 -10.76
CA LEU A 137 13.10 21.32 -9.37
C LEU A 137 13.48 20.13 -8.47
N LEU A 138 12.92 18.95 -8.74
CA LEU A 138 13.23 17.72 -8.01
C LEU A 138 14.73 17.37 -8.06
N LYS A 139 15.42 17.75 -9.13
CA LYS A 139 16.85 17.47 -9.32
C LYS A 139 17.75 18.36 -8.46
N ASP A 140 17.20 19.40 -7.82
CA ASP A 140 17.92 20.34 -6.97
C ASP A 140 17.31 20.43 -5.56
N LEU A 141 17.27 19.28 -4.88
CA LEU A 141 16.82 19.17 -3.48
C LEU A 141 17.64 20.07 -2.54
N LYS A 142 18.89 20.38 -2.88
CA LYS A 142 19.76 21.24 -2.07
C LYS A 142 19.23 22.68 -2.01
N SER A 143 18.78 23.23 -3.14
CA SER A 143 18.13 24.55 -3.16
C SER A 143 16.81 24.54 -2.39
N ILE A 144 16.05 23.44 -2.45
CA ILE A 144 14.79 23.31 -1.70
C ILE A 144 15.04 23.30 -0.18
N LYS A 145 16.08 22.60 0.27
CA LYS A 145 16.46 22.55 1.69
C LYS A 145 16.76 23.93 2.31
N ALA A 146 17.11 24.93 1.49
CA ALA A 146 17.36 26.28 1.97
C ALA A 146 16.11 26.99 2.54
N PHE A 147 14.91 26.56 2.13
CA PHE A 147 13.65 27.19 2.54
C PHE A 147 12.59 26.23 3.07
N ALA A 148 12.76 24.91 2.90
CA ALA A 148 11.82 23.90 3.36
C ALA A 148 12.47 22.90 4.32
N ALA A 149 11.69 22.47 5.31
CA ALA A 149 12.01 21.37 6.21
C ALA A 149 11.77 20.00 5.55
N GLY A 150 10.88 19.93 4.57
CA GLY A 150 10.55 18.71 3.85
C GLY A 150 9.85 18.96 2.52
N ILE A 151 9.49 17.87 1.85
CA ILE A 151 8.80 17.87 0.55
C ILE A 151 7.55 17.00 0.63
N LEU A 152 6.47 17.43 -0.03
CA LEU A 152 5.26 16.63 -0.25
C LEU A 152 5.18 16.30 -1.74
N VAL A 153 5.30 15.03 -2.10
CA VAL A 153 5.40 14.58 -3.50
C VAL A 153 4.29 13.61 -3.86
N PRO A 154 3.76 13.63 -5.10
CA PRO A 154 2.93 12.55 -5.59
C PRO A 154 3.66 11.21 -5.46
N LYS A 155 2.98 10.16 -5.01
CA LYS A 155 3.59 8.83 -4.78
C LYS A 155 4.34 8.27 -6.01
N THR A 156 3.96 8.69 -7.21
CA THR A 156 4.60 8.33 -8.49
C THR A 156 6.02 8.88 -8.66
N TYR A 157 6.41 9.93 -7.94
CA TYR A 157 7.80 10.43 -7.91
C TYR A 157 8.75 9.45 -7.20
N ILE A 158 8.20 8.67 -6.27
CA ILE A 158 8.95 7.69 -5.46
C ILE A 158 8.90 6.32 -6.14
N TRP A 159 7.69 5.87 -6.51
CA TRP A 159 7.45 4.64 -7.26
C TRP A 159 6.70 4.94 -8.55
N PRO A 160 7.41 5.04 -9.69
CA PRO A 160 6.76 5.29 -10.96
C PRO A 160 5.86 4.13 -11.36
N LEU A 161 4.71 4.46 -11.94
CA LEU A 161 3.74 3.50 -12.44
C LEU A 161 3.93 3.34 -13.95
N LYS A 162 4.09 2.09 -14.42
CA LYS A 162 4.16 1.79 -15.85
C LYS A 162 2.76 1.82 -16.46
N LYS A 163 2.71 1.83 -17.80
CA LYS A 163 1.45 1.80 -18.56
C LYS A 163 0.61 0.54 -18.34
N ASP A 164 1.20 -0.55 -17.86
CA ASP A 164 0.54 -1.82 -17.56
C ASP A 164 0.02 -1.91 -16.10
N GLN A 165 0.03 -0.79 -15.36
CA GLN A 165 -0.34 -0.68 -13.94
C GLN A 165 0.58 -1.45 -12.97
N TYR A 166 1.74 -1.90 -13.41
CA TYR A 166 2.79 -2.42 -12.51
C TYR A 166 3.80 -1.33 -12.15
N LEU A 167 4.38 -1.45 -10.96
CA LEU A 167 5.42 -0.53 -10.49
C LEU A 167 6.70 -0.70 -11.32
N ALA A 168 7.37 0.42 -11.59
CA ALA A 168 8.77 0.47 -11.97
C ALA A 168 9.67 0.37 -10.73
N PRO A 169 10.99 0.21 -10.89
CA PRO A 169 11.93 0.36 -9.78
C PRO A 169 11.73 1.72 -9.08
N SER A 170 11.85 1.73 -7.74
CA SER A 170 11.79 2.98 -6.97
C SER A 170 12.91 3.93 -7.37
N THR A 171 12.65 5.22 -7.25
CA THR A 171 13.68 6.26 -7.40
C THR A 171 14.56 6.36 -6.15
N SER A 172 15.65 7.12 -6.23
CA SER A 172 16.49 7.45 -5.07
C SER A 172 15.94 8.62 -4.25
N LEU A 173 14.81 9.22 -4.64
CA LEU A 173 14.30 10.49 -4.11
C LEU A 173 14.27 10.53 -2.58
N VAL A 174 13.71 9.51 -1.93
CA VAL A 174 13.58 9.49 -0.47
C VAL A 174 14.95 9.48 0.21
N LYS A 175 15.86 8.62 -0.28
CA LYS A 175 17.24 8.53 0.23
C LYS A 175 18.00 9.85 0.03
N ASP A 176 17.88 10.45 -1.14
CA ASP A 176 18.59 11.69 -1.50
C ASP A 176 18.06 12.90 -0.69
N ALA A 177 16.75 12.97 -0.47
CA ALA A 177 16.12 13.99 0.38
C ALA A 177 16.54 13.82 1.85
N HIS A 178 16.49 12.60 2.37
CA HIS A 178 16.92 12.28 3.73
C HIS A 178 18.39 12.59 3.96
N ALA A 179 19.27 12.33 2.99
CA ALA A 179 20.70 12.68 3.06
C ALA A 179 20.94 14.20 3.21
N LEU A 180 19.97 15.02 2.78
CA LEU A 180 19.97 16.48 2.94
C LEU A 180 19.19 16.96 4.17
N GLY A 181 18.62 16.04 4.95
CA GLY A 181 17.75 16.33 6.10
C GLY A 181 16.42 16.98 5.69
N LEU A 182 15.90 16.64 4.52
CA LEU A 182 14.51 16.93 4.13
C LEU A 182 13.62 15.77 4.53
N GLU A 183 12.53 16.04 5.22
CA GLU A 183 11.44 15.06 5.40
C GLU A 183 10.71 14.83 4.07
N VAL A 184 10.21 13.62 3.85
CA VAL A 184 9.49 13.24 2.62
C VAL A 184 8.10 12.74 2.98
N TYR A 185 7.09 13.44 2.48
CA TYR A 185 5.68 13.08 2.60
C TYR A 185 5.15 12.67 1.23
N ALA A 186 4.46 11.53 1.15
CA ALA A 186 3.92 11.02 -0.11
C ALA A 186 2.41 11.26 -0.20
N SER A 187 1.90 11.76 -1.33
CA SER A 187 0.46 12.00 -1.55
C SER A 187 -0.16 11.10 -2.61
N GLY A 188 -1.49 11.03 -2.62
CA GLY A 188 -2.26 10.30 -3.64
C GLY A 188 -2.66 8.89 -3.20
N PHE A 189 -2.80 8.67 -1.89
CA PHE A 189 -3.30 7.42 -1.34
C PHE A 189 -4.82 7.49 -1.20
N ALA A 190 -5.50 6.54 -1.85
CA ALA A 190 -6.95 6.40 -1.81
C ALA A 190 -7.33 4.95 -2.04
N ASN A 191 -8.39 4.47 -1.37
CA ASN A 191 -8.84 3.09 -1.50
C ASN A 191 -9.77 2.88 -2.71
N ASP A 192 -10.36 3.96 -3.22
CA ASP A 192 -11.37 3.97 -4.27
C ASP A 192 -10.80 4.31 -5.65
N ILE A 193 -9.47 4.19 -5.81
CA ILE A 193 -8.77 4.34 -7.10
C ILE A 193 -8.13 3.02 -7.52
N VAL A 194 -7.77 2.91 -8.80
CA VAL A 194 -7.02 1.76 -9.29
C VAL A 194 -5.60 1.79 -8.72
N LEU A 195 -5.34 0.88 -7.78
CA LEU A 195 -4.01 0.62 -7.24
C LEU A 195 -3.14 -0.12 -8.27
N SER A 196 -1.83 -0.07 -8.08
CA SER A 196 -0.93 -0.95 -8.83
C SER A 196 -1.28 -2.41 -8.58
N TYR A 197 -1.20 -3.24 -9.63
CA TYR A 197 -1.41 -4.69 -9.51
C TYR A 197 -0.38 -5.37 -8.61
N ASN A 198 0.76 -4.72 -8.34
CA ASN A 198 1.73 -5.16 -7.34
C ASN A 198 1.12 -5.34 -5.94
N TYR A 199 0.08 -4.57 -5.59
CA TYR A 199 -0.56 -4.61 -4.29
C TYR A 199 -1.73 -5.59 -4.19
N SER A 200 -2.05 -6.32 -5.28
CA SER A 200 -3.18 -7.27 -5.30
C SER A 200 -4.51 -6.67 -4.81
N TYR A 201 -4.75 -5.38 -5.08
CA TYR A 201 -5.91 -4.61 -4.62
C TYR A 201 -6.01 -4.41 -3.09
N ASP A 202 -4.92 -4.64 -2.34
CA ASP A 202 -4.84 -4.30 -0.92
C ASP A 202 -4.23 -2.90 -0.74
N PRO A 203 -5.00 -1.87 -0.36
CA PRO A 203 -4.45 -0.55 -0.10
C PRO A 203 -3.48 -0.53 1.07
N SER A 204 -3.61 -1.44 2.05
CA SER A 204 -2.72 -1.52 3.22
C SER A 204 -1.29 -1.80 2.77
N GLU A 205 -1.11 -2.72 1.82
CA GLU A 205 0.19 -3.06 1.24
C GLU A 205 0.87 -1.86 0.57
N GLU A 206 0.10 -0.98 -0.07
CA GLU A 206 0.63 0.28 -0.61
C GLU A 206 1.18 1.18 0.50
N TYR A 207 0.44 1.39 1.59
CA TYR A 207 0.95 2.17 2.72
C TYR A 207 2.21 1.55 3.32
N LEU A 208 2.19 0.23 3.57
CA LEU A 208 3.32 -0.51 4.14
C LEU A 208 4.56 -0.36 3.27
N GLN A 209 4.43 -0.47 1.93
CA GLN A 209 5.56 -0.32 1.03
C GLN A 209 6.23 1.07 1.14
N PHE A 210 5.47 2.14 1.36
CA PHE A 210 6.02 3.49 1.53
C PHE A 210 6.54 3.75 2.95
N MET A 211 5.88 3.22 3.97
CA MET A 211 6.23 3.44 5.38
C MET A 211 7.36 2.54 5.87
N ASP A 212 7.49 1.33 5.34
CA ASP A 212 8.48 0.36 5.80
C ASP A 212 8.93 -0.58 4.67
N ASN A 213 10.03 -0.20 4.02
CA ASN A 213 10.73 -1.09 3.09
C ASN A 213 12.24 -1.10 3.37
N PRO A 214 12.98 -2.11 2.84
CA PRO A 214 14.42 -2.22 3.11
C PRO A 214 15.27 -1.08 2.54
N ASP A 215 14.75 -0.34 1.57
CA ASP A 215 15.48 0.72 0.89
C ASP A 215 15.22 2.09 1.52
N PHE A 216 13.99 2.41 1.92
CA PHE A 216 13.64 3.70 2.52
C PHE A 216 12.36 3.61 3.35
N SER A 217 12.00 4.73 3.97
CA SER A 217 10.73 4.94 4.65
C SER A 217 10.36 6.40 4.45
N VAL A 218 9.11 6.72 4.12
CA VAL A 218 8.64 8.11 4.09
C VAL A 218 8.29 8.60 5.49
N ASP A 219 8.42 9.89 5.74
CA ASP A 219 8.10 10.51 7.03
C ASP A 219 6.59 10.67 7.26
N GLY A 220 5.79 10.59 6.19
CA GLY A 220 4.34 10.51 6.30
C GLY A 220 3.64 10.33 4.96
N VAL A 221 2.33 10.10 5.02
CA VAL A 221 1.46 9.95 3.85
C VAL A 221 0.28 10.91 3.94
N LEU A 222 -0.11 11.50 2.80
CA LEU A 222 -1.34 12.27 2.64
C LEU A 222 -2.38 11.37 1.96
N THR A 223 -3.44 11.05 2.69
CA THR A 223 -4.45 10.06 2.31
C THR A 223 -5.87 10.57 2.54
N ASP A 224 -6.78 10.10 1.69
CA ASP A 224 -8.22 10.31 1.83
C ASP A 224 -8.85 9.28 2.82
N PHE A 225 -8.11 8.23 3.18
CA PHE A 225 -8.60 7.09 3.99
C PHE A 225 -7.70 6.87 5.23
N PRO A 226 -7.78 7.76 6.24
CA PRO A 226 -6.92 7.68 7.43
C PRO A 226 -7.09 6.38 8.21
N SER A 227 -8.25 5.72 8.15
CA SER A 227 -8.47 4.41 8.77
C SER A 227 -7.58 3.32 8.18
N THR A 228 -7.34 3.34 6.87
CA THR A 228 -6.50 2.35 6.20
C THR A 228 -5.03 2.62 6.47
N ALA A 229 -4.59 3.88 6.41
CA ALA A 229 -3.24 4.25 6.83
C ALA A 229 -2.98 3.88 8.31
N SER A 230 -3.94 4.14 9.21
CA SER A 230 -3.84 3.76 10.63
C SER A 230 -3.78 2.25 10.82
N GLY A 231 -4.57 1.49 10.06
CA GLY A 231 -4.52 0.03 10.04
C GLY A 231 -3.15 -0.49 9.59
N ALA A 232 -2.57 0.10 8.54
CA ALA A 232 -1.22 -0.23 8.07
C ALA A 232 -0.15 0.09 9.13
N VAL A 233 -0.22 1.24 9.80
CA VAL A 233 0.71 1.59 10.89
C VAL A 233 0.58 0.62 12.08
N ALA A 234 -0.65 0.28 12.48
CA ALA A 234 -0.88 -0.69 13.55
C ALA A 234 -0.32 -2.07 13.17
N CYS A 235 -0.51 -2.47 11.93
CA CYS A 235 0.09 -3.67 11.35
C CYS A 235 1.63 -3.63 11.40
N LEU A 236 2.27 -2.51 11.02
CA LEU A 236 3.72 -2.33 11.14
C LEU A 236 4.22 -2.47 12.57
N ALA A 237 3.51 -1.90 13.54
CA ALA A 237 3.88 -1.98 14.95
C ALA A 237 3.94 -3.43 15.48
N HIS A 238 3.22 -4.34 14.83
CA HIS A 238 3.20 -5.78 15.10
C HIS A 238 4.03 -6.61 14.10
N SER A 239 4.76 -5.94 13.21
CA SER A 239 5.77 -6.56 12.35
C SER A 239 7.16 -6.43 13.00
N LYS A 240 8.16 -7.20 12.54
CA LYS A 240 9.57 -7.15 13.03
C LYS A 240 9.79 -7.50 14.51
N GLY A 241 9.35 -8.68 14.94
CA GLY A 241 9.72 -9.24 16.25
C GLY A 241 8.82 -8.80 17.41
N ASN A 242 7.81 -7.97 17.14
CA ASN A 242 6.72 -7.65 18.06
C ASN A 242 5.48 -8.46 17.67
N PRO A 243 5.33 -9.72 18.13
CA PRO A 243 4.15 -10.51 17.78
C PRO A 243 2.88 -9.80 18.24
N LEU A 244 1.77 -10.05 17.53
CA LEU A 244 0.45 -9.66 17.99
C LEU A 244 0.24 -10.12 19.44
N PRO A 245 -0.42 -9.30 20.29
CA PRO A 245 -0.74 -9.72 21.65
C PRO A 245 -1.53 -11.05 21.60
N PRO A 246 -1.38 -11.93 22.60
CA PRO A 246 -2.13 -13.19 22.60
C PRO A 246 -3.64 -12.89 22.60
N PRO A 247 -4.48 -13.67 21.89
CA PRO A 247 -5.92 -13.45 21.86
C PRO A 247 -6.57 -13.71 23.24
N GLY A 248 -7.59 -12.94 23.61
CA GLY A 248 -8.22 -13.00 24.94
C GLY A 248 -9.20 -11.86 25.21
N LYS A 249 -9.94 -11.95 26.33
CA LYS A 249 -11.12 -11.11 26.65
C LYS A 249 -10.88 -9.59 26.56
N ASP A 250 -9.62 -9.14 26.70
CA ASP A 250 -9.25 -7.72 26.75
C ASP A 250 -8.02 -7.35 25.88
N THR A 251 -7.49 -8.26 25.05
CA THR A 251 -6.27 -8.00 24.26
C THR A 251 -6.55 -7.80 22.77
N ARG A 252 -7.18 -8.78 22.11
CA ARG A 252 -7.67 -8.71 20.72
C ARG A 252 -8.56 -9.92 20.38
N PRO A 253 -9.42 -9.82 19.35
CA PRO A 253 -10.16 -10.97 18.82
C PRO A 253 -9.25 -12.06 18.23
N LEU A 254 -9.79 -13.28 18.12
CA LEU A 254 -9.18 -14.41 17.42
C LEU A 254 -9.24 -14.21 15.91
N ILE A 255 -8.11 -14.44 15.23
CA ILE A 255 -8.04 -14.52 13.78
C ILE A 255 -8.22 -15.99 13.40
N ILE A 256 -9.41 -16.31 12.90
CA ILE A 256 -9.78 -17.67 12.48
C ILE A 256 -9.85 -17.66 10.96
N THR A 257 -9.00 -18.44 10.31
CA THR A 257 -9.05 -18.56 8.84
C THR A 257 -10.23 -19.39 8.39
N HIS A 258 -10.71 -19.17 7.17
CA HIS A 258 -11.73 -20.04 6.56
C HIS A 258 -11.05 -21.02 5.60
N ASN A 259 -10.88 -22.29 6.00
CA ASN A 259 -10.16 -23.28 5.21
C ASN A 259 -8.72 -22.87 4.83
N GLY A 260 -8.02 -22.15 5.71
CA GLY A 260 -6.69 -21.58 5.47
C GLY A 260 -6.77 -20.22 4.77
N ALA A 261 -5.68 -19.81 4.10
CA ALA A 261 -5.65 -18.60 3.27
C ALA A 261 -6.39 -18.83 1.94
N SER A 262 -7.68 -19.17 2.01
CA SER A 262 -8.49 -19.58 0.85
C SER A 262 -8.76 -18.47 -0.17
N GLY A 263 -8.40 -17.23 0.17
CA GLY A 263 -8.38 -16.10 -0.75
C GLY A 263 -7.15 -16.08 -1.66
N VAL A 264 -6.06 -16.74 -1.24
CA VAL A 264 -4.77 -16.77 -1.94
C VAL A 264 -4.53 -18.10 -2.65
N PHE A 265 -4.85 -19.21 -1.99
CA PHE A 265 -4.68 -20.58 -2.51
C PHE A 265 -5.99 -21.38 -2.40
N PRO A 266 -6.15 -22.49 -3.14
CA PRO A 266 -7.32 -23.36 -2.98
C PRO A 266 -7.49 -23.78 -1.53
N GLY A 267 -8.66 -23.52 -0.95
CA GLY A 267 -8.92 -23.79 0.47
C GLY A 267 -8.78 -25.28 0.83
N SER A 268 -8.47 -25.53 2.11
CA SER A 268 -8.26 -26.86 2.69
C SER A 268 -7.08 -27.63 2.06
N THR A 269 -6.01 -26.89 1.74
CA THR A 269 -4.76 -27.42 1.20
C THR A 269 -3.59 -27.09 2.11
N ASP A 270 -2.48 -27.80 1.91
CA ASP A 270 -1.21 -27.51 2.57
C ASP A 270 -0.71 -26.10 2.29
N LEU A 271 -0.79 -25.61 1.05
CA LEU A 271 -0.39 -24.24 0.72
C LEU A 271 -1.27 -23.19 1.41
N ALA A 272 -2.60 -23.38 1.40
CA ALA A 272 -3.52 -22.48 2.09
C ALA A 272 -3.28 -22.46 3.61
N TYR A 273 -3.02 -23.62 4.23
CA TYR A 273 -2.73 -23.69 5.66
C TYR A 273 -1.34 -23.15 6.02
N GLN A 274 -0.32 -23.44 5.22
CA GLN A 274 1.02 -22.87 5.42
C GLN A 274 0.98 -21.35 5.30
N GLN A 275 0.23 -20.81 4.33
CA GLN A 275 0.06 -19.37 4.19
C GLN A 275 -0.70 -18.77 5.37
N ALA A 276 -1.79 -19.38 5.83
CA ALA A 276 -2.49 -18.94 7.04
C ALA A 276 -1.58 -18.89 8.29
N ILE A 277 -0.67 -19.85 8.44
CA ILE A 277 0.34 -19.86 9.52
C ILE A 277 1.31 -18.69 9.35
N LYS A 278 1.80 -18.46 8.12
CA LYS A 278 2.69 -17.33 7.81
C LYS A 278 2.01 -15.99 8.09
N ASP A 279 0.73 -15.88 7.82
CA ASP A 279 -0.10 -14.68 8.06
C ASP A 279 -0.50 -14.50 9.54
N ALA A 280 0.06 -15.33 10.43
CA ALA A 280 -0.15 -15.29 11.87
C ALA A 280 -1.61 -15.48 12.33
N ALA A 281 -2.40 -16.28 11.60
CA ALA A 281 -3.71 -16.69 12.08
C ALA A 281 -3.60 -17.50 13.38
N ASP A 282 -4.52 -17.26 14.32
CA ASP A 282 -4.56 -17.97 15.60
C ASP A 282 -5.12 -19.38 15.45
N ILE A 283 -6.11 -19.53 14.57
CA ILE A 283 -6.86 -20.78 14.37
C ILE A 283 -7.03 -21.03 12.88
N ILE A 284 -6.79 -22.28 12.49
CA ILE A 284 -7.10 -22.79 11.17
C ILE A 284 -8.44 -23.53 11.23
N ASP A 285 -9.45 -23.03 10.51
CA ASP A 285 -10.68 -23.78 10.30
C ASP A 285 -10.43 -24.94 9.30
N CYS A 286 -10.96 -26.10 9.66
CA CYS A 286 -11.04 -27.26 8.80
C CYS A 286 -12.47 -27.77 8.83
N THR A 287 -13.21 -27.50 7.75
CA THR A 287 -14.50 -28.15 7.54
C THR A 287 -14.26 -29.63 7.25
N VAL A 288 -14.76 -30.52 8.12
CA VAL A 288 -14.49 -31.96 8.02
C VAL A 288 -15.47 -32.63 7.04
N GLN A 289 -14.93 -33.45 6.14
CA GLN A 289 -15.67 -34.42 5.32
C GLN A 289 -15.11 -35.82 5.57
N MET A 290 -15.87 -36.84 5.18
CA MET A 290 -15.47 -38.23 5.32
C MET A 290 -15.50 -38.95 3.98
N SER A 291 -14.51 -39.81 3.75
CA SER A 291 -14.52 -40.77 2.65
C SER A 291 -15.39 -41.98 2.97
N LYS A 292 -15.73 -42.75 1.95
CA LYS A 292 -16.47 -44.02 2.04
C LYS A 292 -15.83 -45.03 3.00
N ASP A 293 -14.50 -45.05 3.05
CA ASP A 293 -13.69 -45.90 3.93
C ASP A 293 -13.38 -45.27 5.29
N GLY A 294 -14.13 -44.23 5.69
CA GLY A 294 -14.11 -43.67 7.04
C GLY A 294 -12.94 -42.73 7.35
N THR A 295 -12.19 -42.30 6.34
CA THR A 295 -11.10 -41.33 6.53
C THR A 295 -11.65 -39.90 6.54
N ALA A 296 -11.43 -39.19 7.63
CA ALA A 296 -11.77 -37.77 7.75
C ALA A 296 -10.71 -36.88 7.09
N PHE A 297 -11.14 -35.83 6.39
CA PHE A 297 -10.26 -34.87 5.70
C PHE A 297 -10.88 -33.48 5.63
N CYS A 298 -10.05 -32.46 5.38
CA CYS A 298 -10.52 -31.07 5.31
C CYS A 298 -11.04 -30.71 3.91
N LYS A 299 -12.31 -30.30 3.83
CA LYS A 299 -12.93 -29.71 2.64
C LYS A 299 -14.22 -28.97 2.96
N HIS A 300 -14.42 -27.81 2.33
CA HIS A 300 -15.59 -26.96 2.55
C HIS A 300 -16.97 -27.59 2.21
N SER A 301 -17.02 -28.70 1.47
CA SER A 301 -18.28 -29.32 1.01
C SER A 301 -18.11 -30.82 0.75
N ALA A 302 -19.16 -31.58 1.06
CA ALA A 302 -19.29 -33.00 0.76
C ALA A 302 -19.32 -33.28 -0.75
N ASP A 303 -19.90 -32.37 -1.56
CA ASP A 303 -19.79 -32.41 -3.01
C ASP A 303 -18.40 -31.90 -3.41
N ILE A 304 -17.59 -32.79 -3.98
CA ILE A 304 -16.20 -32.52 -4.33
C ILE A 304 -16.01 -32.17 -5.80
N SER A 305 -17.08 -32.13 -6.59
CA SER A 305 -17.02 -31.90 -8.04
C SER A 305 -16.58 -30.49 -8.46
N SER A 306 -16.92 -29.46 -7.67
CA SER A 306 -16.76 -28.04 -8.04
C SER A 306 -15.35 -27.48 -7.85
N SER A 307 -14.58 -28.05 -6.92
CA SER A 307 -13.27 -27.52 -6.49
C SER A 307 -12.14 -28.54 -6.66
N THR A 308 -12.40 -29.63 -7.38
CA THR A 308 -11.43 -30.70 -7.65
C THR A 308 -11.58 -31.26 -9.06
N THR A 309 -10.73 -32.19 -9.49
CA THR A 309 -10.86 -32.95 -10.76
C THR A 309 -11.90 -34.08 -10.73
N ALA A 310 -12.67 -34.24 -9.64
CA ALA A 310 -13.59 -35.36 -9.47
C ALA A 310 -14.64 -35.49 -10.57
N SER A 311 -15.18 -34.36 -11.07
CA SER A 311 -16.19 -34.35 -12.14
C SER A 311 -15.73 -35.05 -13.42
N VAL A 312 -14.42 -35.10 -13.66
CA VAL A 312 -13.84 -35.81 -14.81
C VAL A 312 -13.45 -37.24 -14.43
N ALA A 313 -12.78 -37.42 -13.28
CA ALA A 313 -12.24 -38.71 -12.86
C ALA A 313 -13.30 -39.73 -12.42
N PHE A 314 -14.44 -39.25 -11.87
CA PHE A 314 -15.45 -40.08 -11.22
C PHE A 314 -16.87 -39.72 -11.66
N ALA A 315 -17.06 -39.29 -12.92
CA ALA A 315 -18.36 -38.93 -13.46
C ALA A 315 -19.43 -40.04 -13.31
N SER A 316 -19.02 -41.31 -13.39
CA SER A 316 -19.90 -42.47 -13.20
C SER A 316 -20.43 -42.64 -11.77
N LYS A 317 -19.85 -41.92 -10.80
CA LYS A 317 -20.27 -41.91 -9.39
C LYS A 317 -21.10 -40.66 -9.05
N ALA A 318 -21.55 -39.91 -10.06
CA ALA A 318 -22.43 -38.78 -9.83
C ALA A 318 -23.80 -39.26 -9.31
N SER A 319 -24.28 -38.64 -8.26
CA SER A 319 -25.57 -38.96 -7.62
C SER A 319 -26.25 -37.66 -7.18
N THR A 320 -27.50 -37.76 -6.72
CA THR A 320 -28.23 -36.63 -6.10
C THR A 320 -28.60 -37.04 -4.69
N VAL A 321 -28.19 -36.22 -3.71
CA VAL A 321 -28.47 -36.44 -2.28
C VAL A 321 -29.23 -35.22 -1.79
N HIS A 322 -30.55 -35.32 -1.72
CA HIS A 322 -31.46 -34.19 -1.50
C HIS A 322 -31.28 -33.51 -0.13
N GLU A 323 -30.78 -34.26 0.85
CA GLU A 323 -30.43 -33.75 2.19
C GLU A 323 -29.24 -32.77 2.14
N ILE A 324 -28.42 -32.83 1.09
CA ILE A 324 -27.24 -31.97 0.91
C ILE A 324 -27.50 -30.92 -0.18
N GLN A 325 -27.99 -31.34 -1.34
CA GLN A 325 -28.26 -30.46 -2.48
C GLN A 325 -29.21 -31.10 -3.50
N ASN A 326 -29.96 -30.26 -4.22
CA ASN A 326 -30.91 -30.70 -5.25
C ASN A 326 -30.29 -30.91 -6.65
N LYS A 327 -28.97 -30.74 -6.79
CA LYS A 327 -28.24 -30.94 -8.05
C LYS A 327 -27.37 -32.20 -7.95
N SER A 328 -27.17 -32.86 -9.09
CA SER A 328 -26.23 -33.98 -9.15
C SER A 328 -24.81 -33.50 -8.83
N GLY A 329 -24.08 -34.30 -8.06
CA GLY A 329 -22.72 -34.02 -7.62
C GLY A 329 -21.93 -35.31 -7.41
N ILE A 330 -20.65 -35.18 -7.05
CA ILE A 330 -19.81 -36.33 -6.66
C ILE A 330 -19.50 -36.14 -5.19
N PHE A 331 -20.02 -37.04 -4.36
CA PHE A 331 -19.93 -36.88 -2.93
C PHE A 331 -18.74 -37.64 -2.34
N SER A 332 -18.07 -37.01 -1.38
CA SER A 332 -16.91 -37.56 -0.68
C SER A 332 -17.16 -38.93 -0.05
N PHE A 333 -18.34 -39.16 0.53
CA PHE A 333 -18.71 -40.43 1.15
C PHE A 333 -18.98 -41.57 0.15
N ASP A 334 -18.98 -41.29 -1.16
CA ASP A 334 -19.08 -42.31 -2.21
C ASP A 334 -17.70 -42.76 -2.75
N LEU A 335 -16.62 -42.07 -2.34
CA LEU A 335 -15.24 -42.35 -2.75
C LEU A 335 -14.37 -42.85 -1.60
N SER A 336 -13.47 -43.79 -1.85
CA SER A 336 -12.44 -44.15 -0.86
C SER A 336 -11.39 -43.05 -0.73
N TRP A 337 -10.61 -43.04 0.36
CA TRP A 337 -9.51 -42.10 0.51
C TRP A 337 -8.46 -42.25 -0.61
N SER A 338 -8.17 -43.48 -1.03
CA SER A 338 -7.24 -43.74 -2.14
C SER A 338 -7.70 -43.11 -3.45
N GLU A 339 -9.02 -43.04 -3.69
CA GLU A 339 -9.59 -42.34 -4.84
C GLU A 339 -9.48 -40.81 -4.67
N ILE A 340 -9.88 -40.29 -3.50
CA ILE A 340 -9.85 -38.84 -3.21
C ILE A 340 -8.43 -38.28 -3.27
N ALA A 341 -7.43 -39.02 -2.79
CA ALA A 341 -6.04 -38.58 -2.78
C ALA A 341 -5.43 -38.39 -4.19
N THR A 342 -6.05 -38.93 -5.24
CA THR A 342 -5.62 -38.72 -6.64
C THR A 342 -6.12 -37.42 -7.24
N LEU A 343 -7.08 -36.75 -6.58
CA LEU A 343 -7.72 -35.55 -7.11
C LEU A 343 -6.82 -34.32 -6.98
N LYS A 344 -6.77 -33.53 -8.04
CA LYS A 344 -6.16 -32.19 -8.03
C LYS A 344 -7.19 -31.14 -7.61
N ARG A 345 -6.73 -30.07 -6.98
CA ARG A 345 -7.56 -28.94 -6.57
C ARG A 345 -7.76 -27.96 -7.72
N ARG A 346 -8.88 -27.24 -7.70
CA ARG A 346 -9.19 -26.16 -8.64
C ARG A 346 -9.73 -24.96 -7.86
N HIS A 347 -9.22 -23.76 -8.15
CA HIS A 347 -9.82 -22.53 -7.64
C HIS A 347 -11.24 -22.35 -8.22
N VAL A 348 -12.20 -22.00 -7.36
CA VAL A 348 -13.61 -21.80 -7.78
C VAL A 348 -13.82 -20.44 -8.46
N LYS A 349 -12.92 -19.46 -8.23
CA LYS A 349 -12.96 -18.12 -8.84
C LYS A 349 -11.96 -18.03 -10.01
N LYS A 350 -12.40 -17.52 -11.17
CA LYS A 350 -11.58 -17.36 -12.39
C LYS A 350 -10.54 -16.22 -12.32
N SER A 351 -10.65 -15.32 -11.34
CA SER A 351 -9.75 -14.19 -11.10
C SER A 351 -8.74 -14.53 -9.98
N CYS A 352 -7.65 -15.19 -10.31
CA CYS A 352 -6.54 -15.41 -9.38
C CYS A 352 -5.21 -15.04 -10.06
N SER A 353 -4.22 -14.65 -9.26
CA SER A 353 -2.85 -14.32 -9.71
C SER A 353 -2.17 -15.52 -10.39
N GLU A 354 -1.07 -15.26 -11.10
CA GLU A 354 -0.33 -16.30 -11.83
C GLU A 354 0.30 -17.35 -10.89
N GLU A 355 0.76 -16.92 -9.71
CA GLU A 355 1.26 -17.78 -8.63
C GLU A 355 0.17 -18.73 -8.09
N CYS A 356 -1.05 -18.23 -7.92
CA CYS A 356 -2.21 -19.02 -7.53
C CYS A 356 -2.57 -20.09 -8.57
N ARG A 357 -2.46 -19.77 -9.87
CA ARG A 357 -2.66 -20.76 -10.95
C ARG A 357 -1.61 -21.85 -10.97
N GLN A 358 -0.34 -21.52 -10.70
CA GLN A 358 0.71 -22.53 -10.57
C GLN A 358 0.50 -23.41 -9.35
N ALA A 359 -0.03 -22.85 -8.26
CA ALA A 359 -0.31 -23.59 -7.02
C ALA A 359 -1.42 -24.65 -7.15
N ASP A 360 -2.39 -24.48 -8.06
CA ASP A 360 -3.47 -25.45 -8.32
C ASP A 360 -2.93 -26.86 -8.63
N ASP A 361 -1.75 -26.96 -9.28
CA ASP A 361 -1.15 -28.24 -9.65
C ASP A 361 -0.38 -28.94 -8.51
N PHE A 362 0.00 -28.21 -7.46
CA PHE A 362 0.85 -28.73 -6.37
C PHE A 362 0.12 -28.92 -5.04
N ALA A 363 -1.01 -28.22 -4.83
CA ALA A 363 -1.74 -28.23 -3.56
C ALA A 363 -2.44 -29.58 -3.30
N ARG A 364 -2.30 -30.12 -2.07
CA ARG A 364 -2.82 -31.45 -1.70
C ARG A 364 -4.04 -31.40 -0.77
N ILE A 365 -4.95 -32.37 -0.91
CA ILE A 365 -6.02 -32.61 0.08
C ILE A 365 -5.40 -33.21 1.34
N LEU A 366 -5.71 -32.64 2.50
CA LEU A 366 -5.13 -33.05 3.77
C LEU A 366 -6.03 -34.02 4.54
N ARG A 367 -5.45 -35.18 4.87
CA ARG A 367 -6.03 -36.20 5.76
C ARG A 367 -5.87 -35.79 7.21
N LEU A 368 -6.93 -35.87 8.01
CA LEU A 368 -6.83 -35.67 9.44
C LEU A 368 -6.11 -36.85 10.11
N GLY A 369 -5.16 -36.55 10.99
CA GLY A 369 -4.36 -37.56 11.70
C GLY A 369 -3.06 -37.98 11.01
N GLN A 370 -2.77 -37.55 9.78
CA GLN A 370 -1.41 -37.60 9.24
C GLN A 370 -0.63 -36.38 9.73
N GLY A 371 0.04 -36.53 10.86
CA GLY A 371 0.97 -35.51 11.35
C GLY A 371 2.11 -35.32 10.36
N GLN A 372 2.11 -34.21 9.62
CA GLN A 372 3.39 -33.65 9.22
C GLN A 372 4.10 -33.27 10.52
N GLN A 373 5.27 -33.85 10.79
CA GLN A 373 6.19 -33.32 11.79
C GLN A 373 6.55 -31.91 11.35
N HIS A 374 5.74 -30.93 11.73
CA HIS A 374 6.13 -29.54 11.58
C HIS A 374 7.28 -29.31 12.55
N HIS A 375 8.47 -29.10 12.00
CA HIS A 375 9.46 -28.26 12.65
C HIS A 375 8.71 -27.08 13.27
N ARG A 376 8.94 -26.84 14.57
CA ARG A 376 8.51 -25.60 15.22
C ARG A 376 9.00 -24.46 14.34
N TYR A 377 8.11 -23.91 13.52
CA TYR A 377 8.42 -22.74 12.71
C TYR A 377 8.44 -21.59 13.71
N THR A 378 9.64 -21.33 14.24
CA THR A 378 9.86 -20.32 15.29
C THR A 378 9.79 -18.89 14.76
N ASP A 379 9.55 -18.70 13.46
CA ASP A 379 9.25 -17.38 12.89
C ASP A 379 7.74 -17.09 12.94
N ARG A 380 7.25 -16.75 14.14
CA ARG A 380 5.92 -16.09 14.32
C ARG A 380 5.94 -14.59 13.95
N ASN A 381 6.98 -14.14 13.25
CA ASN A 381 7.33 -12.71 13.16
C ASN A 381 6.78 -11.97 11.93
N ARG A 382 5.74 -12.47 11.26
CA ARG A 382 5.15 -11.79 10.09
C ARG A 382 3.64 -11.71 10.20
N ALA A 383 3.15 -11.03 11.22
CA ALA A 383 1.81 -10.46 11.15
C ALA A 383 1.88 -9.38 10.05
N CYS A 384 1.08 -9.57 9.00
CA CYS A 384 1.08 -8.83 7.73
C CYS A 384 2.25 -9.19 6.79
N PHE A 385 1.97 -10.02 5.79
CA PHE A 385 3.01 -10.43 4.83
C PHE A 385 2.95 -9.56 3.56
N LEU A 386 3.98 -8.72 3.40
CA LEU A 386 4.42 -8.18 2.11
C LEU A 386 4.92 -9.33 1.23
N PRO A 387 4.45 -9.52 -0.02
CA PRO A 387 5.07 -10.47 -0.93
C PRO A 387 6.53 -10.06 -1.18
N ARG A 388 7.47 -10.96 -0.85
CA ARG A 388 8.86 -10.83 -1.31
C ARG A 388 8.84 -10.87 -2.83
N GLN A 389 9.24 -9.78 -3.50
CA GLN A 389 9.78 -9.91 -4.85
C GLN A 389 11.04 -10.78 -4.76
N GLU A 390 10.94 -12.02 -5.23
CA GLU A 390 12.07 -12.90 -5.41
C GLU A 390 13.04 -12.26 -6.42
N ARG A 391 14.22 -11.85 -5.94
CA ARG A 391 15.36 -11.64 -6.84
C ARG A 391 15.76 -13.01 -7.38
N ASP A 392 15.61 -13.17 -8.69
CA ASP A 392 16.18 -14.27 -9.47
C ASP A 392 17.72 -14.25 -9.27
N ARG A 393 18.22 -14.94 -8.24
CA ARG A 393 19.65 -15.23 -8.07
C ARG A 393 19.97 -16.51 -8.83
N ARG A 394 19.97 -16.41 -10.17
CA ARG A 394 20.84 -17.26 -10.98
C ARG A 394 22.24 -16.67 -10.95
N GLY A 395 23.10 -17.26 -10.12
CA GLY A 395 24.50 -16.87 -10.02
C GLY A 395 25.30 -17.81 -9.13
N GLY A 396 25.84 -18.86 -9.75
CA GLY A 396 27.12 -19.50 -9.40
C GLY A 396 27.28 -20.06 -7.98
N GLY A 397 27.13 -21.39 -7.86
CA GLY A 397 27.74 -22.12 -6.77
C GLY A 397 29.26 -21.91 -6.77
N GLY A 398 29.75 -21.22 -5.74
CA GLY A 398 31.16 -21.10 -5.41
C GLY A 398 31.41 -21.78 -4.07
N VAL A 399 32.06 -22.94 -4.14
CA VAL A 399 32.53 -23.74 -3.01
C VAL A 399 33.40 -22.87 -2.10
N GLN A 400 33.00 -22.72 -0.83
CA GLN A 400 33.89 -22.25 0.22
C GLN A 400 34.94 -23.33 0.48
N ARG A 401 36.20 -23.05 0.11
CA ARG A 401 37.36 -23.74 0.70
C ARG A 401 37.98 -22.85 1.76
N ALA A 402 38.21 -23.48 2.90
CA ALA A 402 38.82 -22.93 4.09
C ALA A 402 40.23 -22.38 3.81
N ASP A 403 40.49 -21.25 4.44
CA ASP A 403 41.76 -20.55 4.50
C ASP A 403 42.71 -21.29 5.47
N GLN A 404 43.86 -21.74 4.97
CA GLN A 404 45.04 -22.09 5.78
C GLN A 404 46.32 -21.78 5.00
N GLY A 405 47.01 -20.72 5.44
CA GLY A 405 48.45 -20.74 5.76
C GLY A 405 49.49 -20.96 4.65
N GLY A 406 50.25 -19.90 4.36
CA GLY A 406 51.72 -19.95 4.47
C GLY A 406 52.57 -20.04 3.19
N LEU A 407 53.57 -19.15 3.16
CA LEU A 407 54.92 -19.27 2.56
C LEU A 407 55.17 -18.88 1.09
N ARG A 408 55.81 -17.70 0.97
CA ARG A 408 57.11 -17.36 0.32
C ARG A 408 57.46 -17.83 -1.12
N GLN A 409 58.04 -16.82 -1.81
CA GLN A 409 59.15 -16.81 -2.79
C GLN A 409 58.85 -17.02 -4.28
N GLY A 410 59.39 -16.08 -5.09
CA GLY A 410 60.15 -16.43 -6.29
C GLY A 410 59.64 -15.88 -7.62
N ASP A 411 60.23 -14.76 -8.05
CA ASP A 411 60.91 -14.52 -9.34
C ASP A 411 60.30 -14.86 -10.72
N GLN A 412 60.62 -13.92 -11.65
CA GLN A 412 60.78 -14.03 -13.12
C GLN A 412 59.49 -14.08 -13.98
N ALA A 413 59.18 -13.10 -14.84
CA ALA A 413 59.88 -12.52 -16.02
C ALA A 413 59.36 -13.10 -17.36
N ALA A 414 59.18 -12.20 -18.34
CA ALA A 414 58.83 -12.39 -19.76
C ALA A 414 57.38 -12.83 -20.04
N GLY A 415 56.65 -12.31 -21.03
CA GLY A 415 56.97 -11.51 -22.21
C GLY A 415 56.10 -11.99 -23.37
N VAL A 416 55.75 -11.07 -24.28
CA VAL A 416 55.30 -11.31 -25.68
C VAL A 416 53.80 -11.58 -25.94
N HIS A 417 53.05 -10.51 -26.25
CA HIS A 417 52.45 -10.13 -27.55
C HIS A 417 51.73 -11.16 -28.51
N PRO A 418 50.89 -10.68 -29.47
CA PRO A 418 49.51 -11.12 -29.68
C PRO A 418 49.21 -11.65 -31.10
N VAL A 419 48.08 -12.34 -31.30
CA VAL A 419 47.38 -12.55 -32.60
C VAL A 419 45.94 -13.01 -32.22
N ARG A 420 44.79 -12.55 -32.70
CA ARG A 420 44.32 -11.65 -33.77
C ARG A 420 42.97 -11.10 -33.35
#